data_AF-A0A926GRH3-F1
#
_entry.id   AF-A0A926GRH3-F1
#
_cell.length_a   1.000
_cell.length_b   1.000
_cell.length_c   1.000
_cell.angle_alpha   90.00
_cell.angle_beta   90.00
_cell.angle_gamma   90.00
#
_symmetry.space_group_name_H-M   'P 1'
#
loop_
_entity.id
_entity.type
_entity.pdbx_description
1 polymer ?
#
loop_
_entity_poly.entity_id
_entity_poly.type
_entity_poly.pdbx_seq_one_letter_code
_entity_poly.pdbx_strand_id
1 'polypeptide(L)'
;MLALCGSLVAAGCSAGSAEATAEAEDWRKRGPLPLERLFDNTAVSDDARPDEADFDGAGASLSAQDLAAAGWTPGRTLTVRGARLTWPRRQAGEPDNVRADGQAVRVTGRGDALAFLVAGTGGEAGAAGTVAYADGTSSAYRLTAPDWRTGPLATKAVALPHVNTPEGQLAEQARLYVVTVPLARGRTVASVRLPRADGLHVFALSVRDVSRGWTGTWAASTGGHPAVGPWADRTLRLVVHTSAGGPRVRVRFDNTFAAAPVRIGSATVAVRATGAAARGAPVPLAFRGAAGVEIPAGAQAYSDPLAFEVPAGGNLLVSFHLPGTVRAAPLHRLAVQRSYVSEPGDHAADGSAAAYTSVITSWPLLAGVDVGGGPGSVVLFGDSITDGDKSTLDGNRRWPDVLAARLRGQAAVPRYGVLNQGISGNRVVTDRYPGDGVSTDTAGVSALHRFDRDVLAQTSARTVVVFEGVNDVRWGALGQQVIAGLRELAERGRARGLRVLAATILPCGGEARCTAAVDAERSAVNEWIRTGGEFDGVLDFDAVVRDPERPSRMLPVYDSGDHLHPGDAGLAALAESVDLRGLVS
;
A
#
# COMPACT_ATOMS: atom_id res chain seq x y z
N MET A 1 57.37 64.73 17.64
CA MET A 1 56.13 65.51 17.46
C MET A 1 55.71 65.43 16.00
N LEU A 2 54.40 65.44 15.76
CA LEU A 2 53.66 65.06 14.53
C LEU A 2 54.33 65.33 13.16
N ALA A 3 54.11 64.38 12.25
CA ALA A 3 54.08 64.58 10.79
C ALA A 3 52.78 63.96 10.22
N LEU A 4 52.19 64.59 9.20
CA LEU A 4 50.94 64.16 8.54
C LEU A 4 51.21 63.35 7.26
N CYS A 5 50.32 62.39 6.95
CA CYS A 5 49.68 62.09 5.65
C CYS A 5 48.74 60.89 5.85
N GLY A 6 47.43 60.98 5.55
CA GLY A 6 46.84 60.63 4.24
C GLY A 6 46.49 59.12 4.20
N SER A 7 45.27 58.63 3.94
CA SER A 7 44.27 59.08 2.95
C SER A 7 42.85 58.56 3.29
N LEU A 8 41.81 59.11 2.65
CA LEU A 8 40.42 58.59 2.74
C LEU A 8 40.22 57.30 1.92
N VAL A 9 39.27 56.46 2.35
CA VAL A 9 38.49 55.57 1.47
C VAL A 9 37.00 55.76 1.79
N ALA A 10 36.17 55.89 0.75
CA ALA A 10 34.75 56.18 0.85
C ALA A 10 33.88 54.91 0.91
N ALA A 11 32.61 55.11 1.28
CA ALA A 11 31.61 54.04 1.40
C ALA A 11 31.22 53.41 0.05
N GLY A 12 30.82 52.12 0.08
CA GLY A 12 30.35 51.36 -1.08
C GLY A 12 29.27 50.34 -0.72
N CYS A 13 28.00 50.78 -0.82
CA CYS A 13 26.75 50.02 -1.00
C CYS A 13 26.58 48.61 -0.40
N SER A 14 25.78 48.51 0.68
CA SER A 14 25.07 47.29 1.08
C SER A 14 23.69 47.22 0.41
N ALA A 15 23.62 46.70 -0.83
CA ALA A 15 22.35 46.55 -1.57
C ALA A 15 21.79 45.11 -1.60
N GLY A 16 22.65 44.08 -1.49
CA GLY A 16 22.26 42.68 -1.75
C GLY A 16 21.44 41.96 -0.68
N SER A 17 21.20 42.55 0.51
CA SER A 17 20.48 41.89 1.60
C SER A 17 19.00 42.28 1.73
N ALA A 18 18.59 43.40 1.13
CA ALA A 18 17.22 43.92 1.23
C ALA A 18 16.24 43.25 0.24
N GLU A 19 16.69 42.90 -0.97
CA GLU A 19 15.81 42.28 -1.98
C GLU A 19 15.49 40.82 -1.63
N ALA A 20 16.49 40.03 -1.21
CA ALA A 20 16.30 38.65 -0.76
C ALA A 20 15.38 38.54 0.48
N THR A 21 15.39 39.54 1.36
CA THR A 21 14.47 39.60 2.51
C THR A 21 13.08 40.09 2.13
N ALA A 22 12.96 40.99 1.14
CA ALA A 22 11.68 41.43 0.61
C ALA A 22 10.93 40.30 -0.14
N GLU A 23 11.61 39.48 -0.96
CA GLU A 23 10.98 38.32 -1.60
C GLU A 23 10.54 37.26 -0.58
N ALA A 24 11.36 37.03 0.47
CA ALA A 24 11.03 36.14 1.58
C ALA A 24 9.85 36.63 2.47
N GLU A 25 9.49 37.92 2.41
CA GLU A 25 8.28 38.47 3.02
C GLU A 25 7.08 38.51 2.06
N ASP A 26 7.30 38.70 0.75
CA ASP A 26 6.21 38.86 -0.23
C ASP A 26 5.40 37.57 -0.42
N TRP A 27 6.05 36.39 -0.44
CA TRP A 27 5.30 35.13 -0.53
C TRP A 27 4.37 34.90 0.67
N ARG A 28 4.66 35.49 1.85
CA ARG A 28 3.82 35.38 3.05
C ARG A 28 2.55 36.24 2.96
N LYS A 29 2.53 37.26 2.09
CA LYS A 29 1.37 38.12 1.81
C LYS A 29 0.50 37.55 0.69
N ARG A 30 1.07 36.75 -0.20
CA ARG A 30 0.36 36.04 -1.27
C ARG A 30 -0.36 34.81 -0.69
N GLY A 31 -1.67 34.71 -0.91
CA GLY A 31 -2.46 33.56 -0.46
C GLY A 31 -2.01 32.23 -1.11
N PRO A 32 -2.43 31.06 -0.59
CA PRO A 32 -1.86 29.76 -0.97
C PRO A 32 -1.77 29.54 -2.48
N LEU A 33 -0.59 29.12 -2.95
CA LEU A 33 -0.26 28.95 -4.37
C LEU A 33 -0.26 27.46 -4.78
N PRO A 34 -0.57 27.12 -6.04
CA PRO A 34 -0.31 25.78 -6.57
C PRO A 34 1.16 25.39 -6.38
N LEU A 35 1.43 24.12 -6.08
CA LEU A 35 2.77 23.63 -5.72
C LEU A 35 3.80 23.94 -6.82
N GLU A 36 3.41 23.83 -8.09
CA GLU A 36 4.26 24.05 -9.25
C GLU A 36 4.75 25.51 -9.44
N ARG A 37 4.15 26.46 -8.70
CA ARG A 37 4.60 27.87 -8.58
C ARG A 37 5.50 28.13 -7.37
N LEU A 38 5.73 27.11 -6.54
CA LEU A 38 6.58 27.14 -5.36
C LEU A 38 7.85 26.31 -5.54
N PHE A 39 8.04 25.67 -6.71
CA PHE A 39 9.25 24.90 -7.01
C PHE A 39 10.48 25.81 -6.99
N ASP A 40 11.41 25.51 -6.09
CA ASP A 40 12.61 26.27 -5.74
C ASP A 40 13.88 25.42 -5.84
N ASN A 41 13.76 24.17 -6.29
CA ASN A 41 14.84 23.23 -6.45
C ASN A 41 14.68 22.36 -7.71
N THR A 42 15.80 21.93 -8.30
CA THR A 42 15.86 21.09 -9.50
C THR A 42 16.39 19.70 -9.12
N ALA A 43 15.52 18.70 -9.08
CA ALA A 43 15.90 17.34 -8.71
C ALA A 43 16.35 16.47 -9.89
N VAL A 44 15.87 16.75 -11.11
CA VAL A 44 16.04 15.88 -12.29
C VAL A 44 17.00 16.50 -13.31
N SER A 45 18.04 15.74 -13.67
CA SER A 45 18.93 16.04 -14.80
C SER A 45 18.72 15.08 -15.96
N ASP A 46 19.20 15.49 -17.13
CA ASP A 46 19.39 14.63 -18.29
C ASP A 46 20.73 13.90 -18.11
N ASP A 47 20.78 12.59 -18.36
CA ASP A 47 22.02 11.80 -18.25
C ASP A 47 23.19 12.35 -19.08
N ALA A 48 22.89 13.08 -20.17
CA ALA A 48 23.91 13.73 -21.00
C ALA A 48 24.38 15.11 -20.47
N ARG A 49 23.67 15.68 -19.47
CA ARG A 49 23.87 17.02 -18.89
C ARG A 49 23.58 16.99 -17.38
N PRO A 50 24.33 16.20 -16.59
CA PRO A 50 24.03 15.96 -15.18
C PRO A 50 24.22 17.21 -14.30
N ASP A 51 25.00 18.19 -14.77
CA ASP A 51 25.29 19.47 -14.13
C ASP A 51 24.12 20.48 -14.18
N GLU A 52 23.04 20.18 -14.92
CA GLU A 52 21.84 21.01 -14.96
C GLU A 52 20.93 20.89 -13.71
N ALA A 53 21.22 19.96 -12.79
CA ALA A 53 20.44 19.76 -11.57
C ALA A 53 21.29 19.53 -10.32
N ASP A 54 20.76 19.92 -9.17
CA ASP A 54 21.38 19.71 -7.85
C ASP A 54 20.28 19.44 -6.82
N PHE A 55 19.92 18.16 -6.69
CA PHE A 55 18.83 17.74 -5.84
C PHE A 55 19.17 17.93 -4.35
N ASP A 56 20.34 17.43 -3.95
CA ASP A 56 20.76 17.27 -2.55
C ASP A 56 21.70 18.36 -2.03
N GLY A 57 22.11 19.32 -2.87
CA GLY A 57 23.06 20.38 -2.51
C GLY A 57 24.52 19.99 -2.73
N ALA A 58 24.79 18.81 -3.30
CA ALA A 58 26.12 18.30 -3.63
C ALA A 58 26.30 18.03 -5.14
N GLY A 59 25.37 18.47 -5.99
CA GLY A 59 25.35 18.25 -7.43
C GLY A 59 24.75 16.91 -7.86
N ALA A 60 24.27 16.08 -6.94
CA ALA A 60 23.65 14.80 -7.30
C ALA A 60 22.17 14.98 -7.66
N SER A 61 21.66 14.19 -8.60
CA SER A 61 20.30 14.34 -9.15
C SER A 61 19.69 13.00 -9.61
N LEU A 62 18.36 13.01 -9.81
CA LEU A 62 17.58 11.93 -10.39
C LEU A 62 17.76 11.90 -11.92
N SER A 63 17.96 10.72 -12.51
CA SER A 63 17.97 10.54 -13.96
C SER A 63 16.57 10.68 -14.59
N ALA A 64 16.44 11.59 -15.56
CA ALA A 64 15.21 11.73 -16.36
C ALA A 64 14.91 10.47 -17.19
N GLN A 65 15.96 9.81 -17.70
CA GLN A 65 15.89 8.60 -18.49
C GLN A 65 15.40 7.41 -17.65
N ASP A 66 15.93 7.23 -16.44
CA ASP A 66 15.46 6.18 -15.52
C ASP A 66 14.01 6.42 -15.09
N LEU A 67 13.61 7.68 -14.82
CA LEU A 67 12.22 8.04 -14.55
C LEU A 67 11.31 7.68 -15.73
N ALA A 68 11.71 8.01 -16.96
CA ALA A 68 10.96 7.66 -18.16
C ALA A 68 10.86 6.13 -18.34
N ALA A 69 11.95 5.39 -18.11
CA ALA A 69 12.00 3.92 -18.16
C ALA A 69 11.10 3.27 -17.09
N ALA A 70 11.02 3.85 -15.89
CA ALA A 70 10.07 3.47 -14.84
C ALA A 70 8.60 3.84 -15.15
N GLY A 71 8.37 4.61 -16.22
CA GLY A 71 7.05 5.11 -16.65
C GLY A 71 6.60 6.41 -15.97
N TRP A 72 7.48 7.08 -15.22
CA TRP A 72 7.24 8.32 -14.48
C TRP A 72 7.56 9.55 -15.34
N THR A 73 6.78 9.76 -16.41
CA THR A 73 7.01 10.84 -17.39
C THR A 73 6.39 12.18 -16.98
N PRO A 74 6.93 13.34 -17.43
CA PRO A 74 6.43 14.68 -17.08
C PRO A 74 4.92 14.86 -17.21
N GLY A 75 4.27 15.29 -16.13
CA GLY A 75 2.82 15.50 -16.08
C GLY A 75 1.96 14.23 -16.06
N ARG A 76 2.52 13.01 -15.94
CA ARG A 76 1.74 11.77 -15.82
C ARG A 76 1.08 11.70 -14.44
N THR A 77 -0.24 11.44 -14.40
CA THR A 77 -0.95 11.15 -13.16
C THR A 77 -0.82 9.67 -12.78
N LEU A 78 -0.09 9.43 -11.71
CA LEU A 78 0.19 8.15 -11.07
C LEU A 78 -0.86 7.89 -9.99
N THR A 79 -1.31 6.64 -9.83
CA THR A 79 -2.09 6.24 -8.65
C THR A 79 -1.19 5.41 -7.74
N VAL A 80 -0.97 5.84 -6.50
CA VAL A 80 -0.12 5.15 -5.53
C VAL A 80 -0.83 5.16 -4.18
N ARG A 81 -1.03 3.99 -3.55
CA ARG A 81 -1.79 3.82 -2.30
C ARG A 81 -3.15 4.55 -2.32
N GLY A 82 -3.86 4.44 -3.44
CA GLY A 82 -5.16 5.08 -3.72
C GLY A 82 -5.11 6.59 -3.99
N ALA A 83 -4.00 7.27 -3.77
CA ALA A 83 -3.85 8.70 -4.05
C ALA A 83 -3.46 8.95 -5.52
N ARG A 84 -3.99 10.02 -6.12
CA ARG A 84 -3.68 10.43 -7.50
C ARG A 84 -2.69 11.59 -7.50
N LEU A 85 -1.42 11.27 -7.65
CA LEU A 85 -0.31 12.22 -7.66
C LEU A 85 0.10 12.47 -9.11
N THR A 86 0.37 13.72 -9.49
CA THR A 86 0.85 14.07 -10.83
C THR A 86 2.33 14.38 -10.74
N TRP A 87 3.16 13.62 -11.48
CA TRP A 87 4.58 13.90 -11.59
C TRP A 87 4.78 15.30 -12.21
N PRO A 88 5.72 16.14 -11.73
CA PRO A 88 5.95 17.48 -12.25
C PRO A 88 5.96 17.54 -13.77
N ARG A 89 5.24 18.51 -14.34
CA ARG A 89 5.29 18.78 -15.79
C ARG A 89 6.40 19.79 -16.06
N ARG A 90 7.64 19.33 -15.90
CA ARG A 90 8.87 20.07 -16.07
C ARG A 90 9.85 19.27 -16.92
N GLN A 91 10.76 19.94 -17.60
CA GLN A 91 11.89 19.32 -18.28
C GLN A 91 13.02 19.07 -17.28
N ALA A 92 13.96 18.19 -17.62
CA ALA A 92 15.20 18.08 -16.85
C ALA A 92 15.93 19.43 -16.85
N GLY A 93 16.56 19.79 -15.72
CA GLY A 93 17.18 21.09 -15.50
C GLY A 93 16.22 22.22 -15.05
N GLU A 94 14.90 22.02 -15.12
CA GLU A 94 13.92 22.98 -14.58
C GLU A 94 13.56 22.66 -13.11
N PRO A 95 13.34 23.68 -12.24
CA PRO A 95 12.88 23.43 -10.87
C PRO A 95 11.59 22.62 -10.83
N ASP A 96 11.57 21.51 -10.09
CA ASP A 96 10.55 20.45 -10.16
C ASP A 96 10.03 20.01 -8.78
N ASN A 97 10.61 20.52 -7.69
CA ASN A 97 10.23 20.21 -6.32
C ASN A 97 10.35 21.44 -5.41
N VAL A 98 9.73 21.36 -4.24
CA VAL A 98 9.81 22.37 -3.17
C VAL A 98 10.68 21.84 -2.03
N ARG A 99 11.73 22.56 -1.63
CA ARG A 99 12.43 22.39 -0.34
C ARG A 99 11.56 22.99 0.78
N ALA A 100 11.13 22.20 1.75
CA ALA A 100 10.05 22.58 2.67
C ALA A 100 10.47 23.60 3.76
N ASP A 101 10.17 24.90 3.57
CA ASP A 101 10.29 26.00 4.56
C ASP A 101 8.92 26.59 4.98
N GLY A 102 7.90 25.73 5.07
CA GLY A 102 6.59 26.16 5.54
C GLY A 102 5.83 27.07 4.57
N GLN A 103 6.05 26.88 3.26
CA GLN A 103 5.27 27.48 2.18
C GLN A 103 3.78 27.11 2.30
N ALA A 104 2.91 28.00 1.81
CA ALA A 104 1.46 27.80 1.79
C ALA A 104 1.00 27.27 0.42
N VAL A 105 0.68 25.98 0.36
CA VAL A 105 0.29 25.26 -0.86
C VAL A 105 -1.22 25.17 -0.97
N ARG A 106 -1.75 25.50 -2.15
CA ARG A 106 -3.15 25.33 -2.51
C ARG A 106 -3.41 23.88 -2.89
N VAL A 107 -4.25 23.22 -2.12
CA VAL A 107 -4.78 21.89 -2.44
C VAL A 107 -6.21 21.84 -1.93
N THR A 108 -7.13 21.36 -2.78
CA THR A 108 -8.56 21.31 -2.47
C THR A 108 -9.11 19.91 -2.66
N GLY A 109 -10.05 19.52 -1.81
CA GLY A 109 -10.68 18.21 -1.87
C GLY A 109 -11.16 17.74 -0.50
N ARG A 110 -11.85 16.60 -0.48
CA ARG A 110 -12.36 15.96 0.74
C ARG A 110 -12.01 14.48 0.67
N GLY A 111 -11.35 13.98 1.71
CA GLY A 111 -10.72 12.65 1.68
C GLY A 111 -10.50 12.09 3.07
N ASP A 112 -9.75 10.99 3.16
CA ASP A 112 -9.32 10.37 4.43
C ASP A 112 -7.88 10.75 4.80
N ALA A 113 -7.06 11.05 3.80
CA ALA A 113 -5.66 11.39 3.95
C ALA A 113 -5.20 12.41 2.90
N LEU A 114 -4.11 13.10 3.22
CA LEU A 114 -3.33 13.91 2.29
C LEU A 114 -2.06 13.12 1.97
N ALA A 115 -1.85 12.82 0.70
CA ALA A 115 -0.68 12.11 0.20
C ALA A 115 0.34 13.10 -0.35
N PHE A 116 1.61 12.90 -0.01
CA PHE A 116 2.75 13.63 -0.55
C PHE A 116 3.69 12.67 -1.28
N LEU A 117 4.18 13.07 -2.44
CA LEU A 117 5.34 12.48 -3.11
C LEU A 117 6.58 13.24 -2.64
N VAL A 118 7.48 12.55 -1.96
CA VAL A 118 8.59 13.14 -1.20
C VAL A 118 9.87 12.32 -1.27
N ALA A 119 10.97 12.98 -0.94
CA ALA A 119 12.20 12.33 -0.50
C ALA A 119 12.95 13.24 0.49
N GLY A 120 13.74 12.62 1.37
CA GLY A 120 14.75 13.29 2.19
C GLY A 120 16.08 13.38 1.45
N THR A 121 16.86 14.43 1.71
CA THR A 121 18.26 14.55 1.33
C THR A 121 19.11 14.83 2.57
N GLY A 122 20.32 14.26 2.63
CA GLY A 122 21.17 14.32 3.81
C GLY A 122 20.68 13.46 4.99
N GLY A 123 19.75 12.52 4.76
CA GLY A 123 19.12 11.71 5.80
C GLY A 123 17.59 11.71 5.74
N GLU A 124 16.97 11.11 6.75
CA GLU A 124 15.52 11.22 6.94
C GLU A 124 15.16 12.65 7.37
N ALA A 125 14.27 13.30 6.60
CA ALA A 125 13.88 14.68 6.81
C ALA A 125 12.38 14.77 7.17
N GLY A 126 12.03 15.51 8.22
CA GLY A 126 10.63 15.61 8.63
C GLY A 126 10.33 16.56 9.78
N ALA A 127 9.17 17.21 9.71
CA ALA A 127 8.68 18.11 10.75
C ALA A 127 7.14 18.19 10.75
N ALA A 128 6.59 19.07 11.60
CA ALA A 128 5.16 19.33 11.64
C ALA A 128 4.73 20.36 10.58
N GLY A 129 3.65 20.07 9.87
CA GLY A 129 2.93 21.00 8.99
C GLY A 129 1.50 21.25 9.47
N THR A 130 0.68 21.94 8.68
CA THR A 130 -0.73 22.22 9.04
C THR A 130 -1.65 22.13 7.83
N VAL A 131 -2.77 21.42 7.98
CA VAL A 131 -3.88 21.45 7.01
C VAL A 131 -4.88 22.50 7.46
N ALA A 132 -5.29 23.39 6.55
CA ALA A 132 -6.40 24.33 6.76
C ALA A 132 -7.63 23.87 5.96
N TYR A 133 -8.80 23.98 6.57
CA TYR A 133 -10.07 23.54 6.02
C TYR A 133 -10.96 24.72 5.61
N ALA A 134 -11.89 24.47 4.70
CA ALA A 134 -12.81 25.47 4.16
C ALA A 134 -13.82 26.01 5.20
N ASP A 135 -13.94 25.37 6.37
CA ASP A 135 -14.73 25.83 7.52
C ASP A 135 -13.94 26.76 8.47
N GLY A 136 -12.72 27.15 8.10
CA GLY A 136 -11.84 27.99 8.91
C GLY A 136 -11.05 27.24 10.00
N THR A 137 -11.32 25.95 10.20
CA THR A 137 -10.55 25.12 11.15
C THR A 137 -9.22 24.66 10.55
N SER A 138 -8.33 24.12 11.40
CA SER A 138 -7.07 23.52 10.98
C SER A 138 -6.74 22.26 11.78
N SER A 139 -5.77 21.49 11.30
CA SER A 139 -5.17 20.36 12.02
C SER A 139 -3.68 20.26 11.73
N ALA A 140 -2.86 20.07 12.77
CA ALA A 140 -1.45 19.74 12.60
C ALA A 140 -1.28 18.34 12.01
N TYR A 141 -0.17 18.11 11.31
CA TYR A 141 0.28 16.78 10.89
C TYR A 141 1.81 16.70 11.01
N ARG A 142 2.37 15.49 11.12
CA ARG A 142 3.80 15.24 10.93
C ARG A 142 4.00 14.59 9.56
N LEU A 143 4.97 15.09 8.81
CA LEU A 143 5.44 14.48 7.55
C LEU A 143 6.93 14.20 7.71
N THR A 144 7.31 12.96 7.39
CA THR A 144 8.67 12.46 7.42
C THR A 144 8.92 11.75 6.09
N ALA A 145 10.02 12.08 5.42
CA ALA A 145 10.46 11.48 4.18
C ALA A 145 11.80 10.76 4.41
N PRO A 146 11.91 9.46 4.10
CA PRO A 146 13.19 8.78 4.16
C PRO A 146 14.16 9.31 3.11
N ASP A 147 15.46 9.17 3.38
CA ASP A 147 16.54 9.59 2.48
C ASP A 147 16.45 8.91 1.10
N TRP A 148 16.72 9.68 0.05
CA TRP A 148 16.60 9.21 -1.33
C TRP A 148 17.64 8.15 -1.74
N ARG A 149 18.87 8.16 -1.18
CA ARG A 149 19.97 7.24 -1.53
C ARG A 149 20.13 6.07 -0.55
N THR A 150 19.77 6.28 0.71
CA THR A 150 19.99 5.34 1.82
C THR A 150 18.71 4.84 2.49
N GLY A 151 17.55 5.43 2.18
CA GLY A 151 16.27 5.03 2.76
C GLY A 151 15.83 3.60 2.41
N PRO A 152 14.85 3.05 3.16
CA PRO A 152 14.36 1.69 2.95
C PRO A 152 13.74 1.52 1.56
N LEU A 153 14.14 0.45 0.87
CA LEU A 153 13.56 0.08 -0.43
C LEU A 153 12.16 -0.54 -0.27
N ALA A 154 11.89 -1.16 0.88
CA ALA A 154 10.61 -1.77 1.24
C ALA A 154 9.40 -0.83 1.09
N THR A 155 9.55 0.45 1.47
CA THR A 155 8.45 1.42 1.54
C THR A 155 8.40 2.40 0.37
N LYS A 156 9.31 2.29 -0.61
CA LYS A 156 9.40 3.17 -1.77
C LYS A 156 8.11 3.20 -2.60
N ALA A 157 7.90 4.31 -3.29
CA ALA A 157 6.96 4.38 -4.41
C ALA A 157 7.64 3.95 -5.72
N VAL A 158 8.89 4.36 -5.94
CA VAL A 158 9.74 3.90 -7.05
C VAL A 158 11.20 3.91 -6.60
N ALA A 159 12.03 3.04 -7.19
CA ALA A 159 13.48 3.25 -7.21
C ALA A 159 13.98 3.26 -8.65
N LEU A 160 14.96 4.09 -8.89
CA LEU A 160 15.70 4.24 -10.14
C LEU A 160 17.07 3.54 -9.97
N PRO A 161 17.65 2.93 -11.01
CA PRO A 161 18.93 2.24 -10.90
C PRO A 161 20.15 3.16 -10.73
N HIS A 162 20.08 4.43 -11.12
CA HIS A 162 21.22 5.36 -11.06
C HIS A 162 20.93 6.68 -10.32
N VAL A 163 22.03 7.34 -9.96
CA VAL A 163 22.11 8.74 -9.54
C VAL A 163 23.04 9.47 -10.52
N ASN A 164 22.63 10.63 -11.03
CA ASN A 164 23.48 11.49 -11.84
C ASN A 164 24.33 12.39 -10.91
N THR A 165 25.61 12.59 -11.20
CA THR A 165 26.49 13.60 -10.56
C THR A 165 27.30 14.33 -11.63
N PRO A 166 27.99 15.46 -11.32
CA PRO A 166 28.79 16.19 -12.31
C PRO A 166 29.93 15.36 -12.93
N GLU A 167 30.38 14.32 -12.23
CA GLU A 167 31.40 13.37 -12.70
C GLU A 167 30.83 12.22 -13.56
N GLY A 168 29.51 12.07 -13.62
CA GLY A 168 28.80 11.04 -14.39
C GLY A 168 27.77 10.27 -13.57
N GLN A 169 27.36 9.10 -14.09
CA GLN A 169 26.37 8.24 -13.42
C GLN A 169 27.00 7.33 -12.37
N LEU A 170 26.41 7.32 -11.17
CA LEU A 170 26.65 6.34 -10.12
C LEU A 170 25.60 5.23 -10.21
N ALA A 171 26.05 3.98 -10.14
CA ALA A 171 25.18 2.79 -10.03
C ALA A 171 24.63 2.62 -8.60
N GLU A 172 23.96 3.67 -8.12
CA GLU A 172 23.30 3.73 -6.83
C GLU A 172 21.80 3.91 -7.03
N GLN A 173 20.99 3.17 -6.26
CA GLN A 173 19.55 3.33 -6.35
C GLN A 173 19.12 4.68 -5.76
N ALA A 174 18.32 5.45 -6.52
CA ALA A 174 17.61 6.62 -6.03
C ALA A 174 16.14 6.27 -5.73
N ARG A 175 15.54 6.81 -4.67
CA ARG A 175 14.18 6.46 -4.20
C ARG A 175 13.29 7.68 -4.07
N LEU A 176 12.02 7.50 -4.42
CA LEU A 176 10.93 8.43 -4.08
C LEU A 176 9.87 7.70 -3.26
N TYR A 177 9.23 8.44 -2.34
CA TYR A 177 8.28 7.90 -1.36
C TYR A 177 6.92 8.56 -1.47
N VAL A 178 5.86 7.78 -1.24
CA VAL A 178 4.50 8.33 -1.03
C VAL A 178 4.12 8.16 0.43
N VAL A 179 4.01 9.28 1.13
CA VAL A 179 3.70 9.34 2.56
C VAL A 179 2.34 9.99 2.74
N THR A 180 1.50 9.42 3.60
CA THR A 180 0.12 9.87 3.80
C THR A 180 -0.12 10.31 5.24
N VAL A 181 -0.73 11.49 5.41
CA VAL A 181 -1.09 12.05 6.72
C VAL A 181 -2.62 12.11 6.86
N PRO A 182 -3.18 11.90 8.07
CA PRO A 182 -4.63 11.88 8.25
C PRO A 182 -5.27 13.25 7.96
N LEU A 183 -6.50 13.24 7.45
CA LEU A 183 -7.35 14.43 7.31
C LEU A 183 -8.52 14.40 8.30
N ALA A 184 -8.93 15.58 8.76
CA ALA A 184 -10.10 15.73 9.60
C ALA A 184 -11.36 15.26 8.84
N ARG A 185 -12.00 14.22 9.38
CA ARG A 185 -13.12 13.55 8.73
C ARG A 185 -14.23 14.51 8.37
N GLY A 186 -14.64 14.44 7.11
CA GLY A 186 -15.79 15.19 6.61
C GLY A 186 -15.53 16.65 6.24
N ARG A 187 -14.34 17.20 6.53
CA ARG A 187 -13.96 18.56 6.13
C ARG A 187 -13.39 18.58 4.72
N THR A 188 -13.53 19.74 4.06
CA THR A 188 -12.90 20.02 2.76
C THR A 188 -11.60 20.77 3.03
N VAL A 189 -10.47 20.25 2.53
CA VAL A 189 -9.18 20.94 2.58
C VAL A 189 -9.23 22.18 1.69
N ALA A 190 -8.67 23.29 2.17
CA ALA A 190 -8.54 24.55 1.44
C ALA A 190 -7.07 24.84 1.06
N SER A 191 -6.15 24.55 1.98
CA SER A 191 -4.70 24.69 1.77
C SER A 191 -3.91 23.86 2.77
N VAL A 192 -2.63 23.67 2.48
CA VAL A 192 -1.67 22.99 3.33
C VAL A 192 -0.46 23.89 3.51
N ARG A 193 -0.06 24.11 4.77
CA ARG A 193 1.26 24.66 5.07
C ARG A 193 2.22 23.48 5.20
N LEU A 194 3.26 23.47 4.37
CA LEU A 194 4.31 22.46 4.44
C LEU A 194 5.03 22.51 5.81
N PRO A 195 5.78 21.46 6.18
CA PRO A 195 6.69 21.56 7.31
C PRO A 195 7.82 22.55 7.05
N ARG A 196 8.56 22.91 8.10
CA ARG A 196 9.91 23.46 8.00
C ARG A 196 10.89 22.35 8.33
N ALA A 197 11.56 21.82 7.31
CA ALA A 197 12.53 20.75 7.46
C ALA A 197 13.56 20.84 6.34
N ASP A 198 14.80 21.17 6.70
CA ASP A 198 15.93 21.10 5.79
C ASP A 198 16.03 19.67 5.21
N GLY A 199 16.34 19.57 3.91
CA GLY A 199 16.39 18.30 3.20
C GLY A 199 15.03 17.63 2.91
N LEU A 200 13.88 18.19 3.30
CA LEU A 200 12.57 17.65 2.92
C LEU A 200 12.11 18.21 1.57
N HIS A 201 12.00 17.35 0.56
CA HIS A 201 11.57 17.71 -0.78
C HIS A 201 10.14 17.24 -1.07
N VAL A 202 9.31 18.10 -1.67
CA VAL A 202 7.93 17.81 -2.07
C VAL A 202 7.74 18.01 -3.57
N PHE A 203 7.49 16.92 -4.28
CA PHE A 203 7.30 16.89 -5.74
C PHE A 203 5.82 17.03 -6.14
N ALA A 204 4.94 16.43 -5.35
CA ALA A 204 3.49 16.46 -5.58
C ALA A 204 2.74 16.24 -4.26
N LEU A 205 1.51 16.75 -4.18
CA LEU A 205 0.57 16.41 -3.11
C LEU A 205 -0.86 16.28 -3.64
N SER A 206 -1.67 15.43 -3.02
CA SER A 206 -3.08 15.26 -3.37
C SER A 206 -3.91 14.81 -2.18
N VAL A 207 -5.17 15.24 -2.10
CA VAL A 207 -6.14 14.63 -1.20
C VAL A 207 -6.50 13.24 -1.74
N ARG A 208 -6.30 12.20 -0.93
CA ARG A 208 -6.75 10.84 -1.27
C ARG A 208 -8.26 10.78 -1.12
N ASP A 209 -8.95 10.55 -2.23
CA ASP A 209 -10.42 10.50 -2.24
C ASP A 209 -10.95 9.29 -1.46
N VAL A 210 -12.04 9.52 -0.73
CA VAL A 210 -12.79 8.45 -0.08
C VAL A 210 -13.61 7.72 -1.14
N SER A 211 -13.42 6.40 -1.28
CA SER A 211 -14.15 5.56 -2.27
C SER A 211 -15.65 5.37 -1.97
N ARG A 212 -16.39 6.48 -1.83
CA ARG A 212 -17.82 6.54 -1.54
C ARG A 212 -18.62 5.84 -2.66
N GLY A 213 -19.67 5.13 -2.27
CA GLY A 213 -20.48 4.36 -3.21
C GLY A 213 -19.75 3.12 -3.78
N TRP A 214 -18.70 2.66 -3.11
CA TRP A 214 -18.01 1.40 -3.36
C TRP A 214 -17.78 0.65 -2.04
N THR A 215 -17.87 -0.67 -2.11
CA THR A 215 -17.47 -1.62 -1.06
C THR A 215 -16.44 -2.55 -1.66
N GLY A 216 -15.27 -2.67 -1.04
CA GLY A 216 -14.31 -3.70 -1.42
C GLY A 216 -14.90 -5.08 -1.13
N THR A 217 -15.05 -5.92 -2.16
CA THR A 217 -15.58 -7.29 -2.00
C THR A 217 -14.48 -8.34 -1.92
N TRP A 218 -13.30 -8.05 -2.44
CA TRP A 218 -12.16 -8.95 -2.43
C TRP A 218 -10.88 -8.11 -2.57
N ALA A 219 -9.82 -8.52 -1.88
CA ALA A 219 -8.48 -8.01 -2.07
C ALA A 219 -7.48 -9.10 -1.62
N ALA A 220 -6.22 -8.91 -2.00
CA ALA A 220 -5.09 -9.69 -1.51
C ALA A 220 -3.85 -8.80 -1.49
N SER A 221 -3.00 -8.94 -0.46
CA SER A 221 -1.77 -8.15 -0.35
C SER A 221 -0.66 -8.69 -1.26
N THR A 222 0.09 -7.80 -1.93
CA THR A 222 1.31 -8.18 -2.64
C THR A 222 2.43 -8.49 -1.65
N GLY A 223 2.91 -9.75 -1.64
CA GLY A 223 3.96 -10.26 -0.76
C GLY A 223 5.38 -10.15 -1.31
N GLY A 224 5.54 -9.87 -2.60
CA GLY A 224 6.86 -9.65 -3.20
C GLY A 224 6.81 -9.61 -4.73
N HIS A 225 8.00 -9.63 -5.34
CA HIS A 225 8.21 -9.66 -6.78
C HIS A 225 9.06 -10.89 -7.18
N PRO A 226 8.53 -12.12 -7.07
CA PRO A 226 9.25 -13.34 -7.44
C PRO A 226 9.30 -13.57 -8.95
N ALA A 227 10.17 -14.49 -9.37
CA ALA A 227 10.23 -14.99 -10.73
C ALA A 227 8.92 -15.72 -11.10
N VAL A 228 8.45 -15.52 -12.33
CA VAL A 228 7.24 -16.15 -12.89
C VAL A 228 7.41 -16.41 -14.39
N GLY A 229 6.54 -17.23 -14.97
CA GLY A 229 6.51 -17.43 -16.41
C GLY A 229 7.75 -18.19 -16.94
N PRO A 230 8.33 -17.80 -18.10
CA PRO A 230 8.04 -16.59 -18.87
C PRO A 230 6.64 -16.59 -19.48
N TRP A 231 5.88 -15.52 -19.22
CA TRP A 231 4.59 -15.26 -19.86
C TRP A 231 4.83 -14.29 -21.02
N ALA A 232 5.06 -14.83 -22.22
CA ALA A 232 5.27 -14.04 -23.44
C ALA A 232 4.01 -14.09 -24.30
N ASP A 233 3.26 -12.99 -24.37
CA ASP A 233 1.94 -12.92 -25.01
C ASP A 233 0.97 -13.95 -24.38
N ARG A 234 0.37 -13.60 -23.25
CA ARG A 234 -0.48 -14.52 -22.45
C ARG A 234 -1.64 -13.84 -21.75
N THR A 235 -2.76 -14.54 -21.65
CA THR A 235 -3.87 -14.17 -20.76
C THR A 235 -3.80 -14.92 -19.45
N LEU A 236 -3.87 -14.19 -18.35
CA LEU A 236 -4.09 -14.76 -17.02
C LEU A 236 -5.58 -14.64 -16.68
N ARG A 237 -6.17 -15.70 -16.12
CA ARG A 237 -7.56 -15.75 -15.66
C ARG A 237 -7.58 -16.11 -14.18
N LEU A 238 -7.77 -15.10 -13.34
CA LEU A 238 -7.70 -15.21 -11.90
C LEU A 238 -9.09 -15.45 -11.31
N VAL A 239 -9.23 -16.50 -10.49
CA VAL A 239 -10.46 -16.78 -9.75
C VAL A 239 -10.40 -16.03 -8.42
N VAL A 240 -11.45 -15.25 -8.11
CA VAL A 240 -11.59 -14.55 -6.83
C VAL A 240 -12.95 -14.83 -6.20
N HIS A 241 -12.97 -15.03 -4.88
CA HIS A 241 -14.19 -15.26 -4.11
C HIS A 241 -14.71 -13.95 -3.52
N THR A 242 -15.95 -13.58 -3.85
CA THR A 242 -16.51 -12.27 -3.49
C THR A 242 -17.23 -12.32 -2.14
N SER A 243 -16.83 -11.49 -1.18
CA SER A 243 -17.56 -11.33 0.08
C SER A 243 -18.93 -10.65 -0.08
N ALA A 244 -19.01 -9.53 -0.81
CA ALA A 244 -20.21 -8.70 -1.00
C ALA A 244 -20.62 -8.60 -2.47
N GLY A 245 -21.92 -8.52 -2.73
CA GLY A 245 -22.46 -8.35 -4.09
C GLY A 245 -22.83 -6.90 -4.41
N GLY A 246 -23.03 -6.60 -5.70
CA GLY A 246 -23.51 -5.29 -6.14
C GLY A 246 -23.73 -5.17 -7.65
N PRO A 247 -24.37 -4.09 -8.12
CA PRO A 247 -24.84 -3.94 -9.52
C PRO A 247 -23.76 -3.42 -10.50
N ARG A 248 -22.57 -3.10 -9.99
CA ARG A 248 -21.42 -2.64 -10.78
C ARG A 248 -20.12 -3.07 -10.13
N VAL A 249 -19.07 -3.19 -10.92
CA VAL A 249 -17.74 -3.63 -10.50
C VAL A 249 -16.66 -2.64 -10.96
N ARG A 250 -15.55 -2.58 -10.23
CA ARG A 250 -14.25 -2.09 -10.73
C ARG A 250 -13.13 -2.97 -10.19
N VAL A 251 -12.05 -3.10 -10.95
CA VAL A 251 -10.91 -3.97 -10.64
C VAL A 251 -9.65 -3.12 -10.43
N ARG A 252 -8.83 -3.49 -9.45
CA ARG A 252 -7.53 -2.85 -9.15
C ARG A 252 -6.37 -3.78 -9.46
N PHE A 253 -5.43 -3.29 -10.27
CA PHE A 253 -4.14 -3.91 -10.55
C PHE A 253 -3.00 -3.05 -9.96
N ASP A 254 -2.05 -3.69 -9.31
CA ASP A 254 -0.92 -3.04 -8.62
C ASP A 254 0.41 -3.55 -9.17
N ASN A 255 1.24 -2.65 -9.69
CA ASN A 255 2.61 -2.95 -10.13
C ASN A 255 3.63 -2.69 -9.00
N THR A 256 3.27 -3.08 -7.78
CA THR A 256 4.04 -2.79 -6.55
C THR A 256 5.42 -3.47 -6.58
N PHE A 257 6.46 -2.81 -6.09
CA PHE A 257 7.87 -3.28 -6.07
C PHE A 257 8.58 -3.43 -7.42
N ALA A 258 7.88 -3.61 -8.53
CA ALA A 258 8.49 -3.72 -9.85
C ALA A 258 9.23 -2.42 -10.24
N ALA A 259 10.40 -2.57 -10.87
CA ALA A 259 11.22 -1.46 -11.35
C ALA A 259 10.81 -0.93 -12.74
N ALA A 260 10.00 -1.68 -13.50
CA ALA A 260 9.56 -1.33 -14.85
C ALA A 260 8.02 -1.33 -14.96
N PRO A 261 7.44 -0.57 -15.90
CA PRO A 261 6.02 -0.62 -16.21
C PRO A 261 5.56 -2.01 -16.66
N VAL A 262 4.30 -2.34 -16.36
CA VAL A 262 3.63 -3.51 -16.91
C VAL A 262 2.43 -3.06 -17.77
N ARG A 263 2.29 -3.67 -18.95
CA ARG A 263 1.17 -3.41 -19.87
C ARG A 263 0.13 -4.52 -19.76
N ILE A 264 -1.12 -4.12 -19.55
CA ILE A 264 -2.32 -4.93 -19.77
C ILE A 264 -2.87 -4.56 -21.14
N GLY A 265 -2.96 -5.53 -22.06
CA GLY A 265 -3.47 -5.34 -23.42
C GLY A 265 -4.99 -5.20 -23.46
N SER A 266 -5.67 -6.10 -22.76
CA SER A 266 -7.12 -6.13 -22.54
C SER A 266 -7.41 -6.70 -21.15
N ALA A 267 -8.61 -6.46 -20.62
CA ALA A 267 -9.11 -7.16 -19.43
C ALA A 267 -10.62 -7.39 -19.47
N THR A 268 -11.10 -8.43 -18.79
CA THR A 268 -12.51 -8.80 -18.70
C THR A 268 -12.88 -9.29 -17.29
N VAL A 269 -14.18 -9.31 -17.02
CA VAL A 269 -14.77 -9.94 -15.83
C VAL A 269 -15.94 -10.85 -16.22
N ALA A 270 -16.06 -12.00 -15.56
CA ALA A 270 -17.18 -12.93 -15.72
C ALA A 270 -17.55 -13.61 -14.39
N VAL A 271 -18.78 -14.09 -14.26
CA VAL A 271 -19.13 -15.04 -13.18
C VAL A 271 -18.63 -16.43 -13.57
N ARG A 272 -17.93 -17.13 -12.67
CA ARG A 272 -17.41 -18.47 -12.91
C ARG A 272 -18.54 -19.51 -13.01
N ALA A 273 -18.42 -20.42 -13.97
CA ALA A 273 -19.21 -21.66 -13.99
C ALA A 273 -18.46 -22.76 -13.23
N THR A 274 -17.38 -23.28 -13.82
CA THR A 274 -16.49 -24.30 -13.24
C THR A 274 -15.11 -24.22 -13.91
N GLY A 275 -14.05 -24.66 -13.24
CA GLY A 275 -12.70 -24.59 -13.79
C GLY A 275 -12.34 -23.17 -14.23
N ALA A 276 -11.83 -23.02 -15.45
CA ALA A 276 -11.61 -21.73 -16.12
C ALA A 276 -12.83 -21.22 -16.92
N ALA A 277 -13.93 -21.98 -16.99
CA ALA A 277 -15.10 -21.64 -17.80
C ALA A 277 -16.02 -20.62 -17.11
N ALA A 278 -16.51 -19.65 -17.90
CA ALA A 278 -17.45 -18.63 -17.47
C ALA A 278 -18.91 -19.13 -17.58
N ARG A 279 -19.81 -18.54 -16.77
CA ARG A 279 -21.27 -18.80 -16.82
C ARG A 279 -21.96 -18.08 -17.98
N GLY A 280 -21.37 -17.01 -18.47
CA GLY A 280 -21.80 -16.24 -19.64
C GLY A 280 -20.59 -15.59 -20.31
N ALA A 281 -20.83 -14.78 -21.34
CA ALA A 281 -19.75 -14.07 -22.03
C ALA A 281 -18.97 -13.16 -21.05
N PRO A 282 -17.62 -13.23 -21.02
CA PRO A 282 -16.80 -12.27 -20.29
C PRO A 282 -17.04 -10.85 -20.80
N VAL A 283 -17.23 -9.91 -19.87
CA VAL A 283 -17.54 -8.51 -20.17
C VAL A 283 -16.25 -7.69 -20.10
N PRO A 284 -15.92 -6.88 -21.12
CA PRO A 284 -14.69 -6.10 -21.15
C PRO A 284 -14.66 -5.02 -20.08
N LEU A 285 -13.48 -4.83 -19.49
CA LEU A 285 -13.12 -3.71 -18.63
C LEU A 285 -12.45 -2.63 -19.48
N ALA A 286 -12.64 -1.37 -19.10
CA ALA A 286 -11.94 -0.23 -19.68
C ALA A 286 -11.08 0.48 -18.62
N PHE A 287 -10.12 1.29 -19.06
CA PHE A 287 -9.24 2.10 -18.23
C PHE A 287 -9.16 3.51 -18.82
N ARG A 288 -9.89 4.46 -18.24
CA ARG A 288 -10.08 5.81 -18.80
C ARG A 288 -10.59 5.78 -20.25
N GLY A 289 -11.49 4.84 -20.56
CA GLY A 289 -12.06 4.60 -21.89
C GLY A 289 -11.23 3.73 -22.84
N ALA A 290 -9.98 3.37 -22.50
CA ALA A 290 -9.15 2.47 -23.30
C ALA A 290 -9.36 0.99 -22.89
N ALA A 291 -9.20 0.05 -23.83
CA ALA A 291 -9.35 -1.39 -23.56
C ALA A 291 -8.25 -1.97 -22.63
N GLY A 292 -7.09 -1.31 -22.56
CA GLY A 292 -5.93 -1.73 -21.78
C GLY A 292 -5.23 -0.54 -21.12
N VAL A 293 -4.18 -0.82 -20.35
CA VAL A 293 -3.46 0.19 -19.55
C VAL A 293 -1.99 -0.19 -19.38
N GLU A 294 -1.13 0.81 -19.33
CA GLU A 294 0.25 0.67 -18.83
C GLU A 294 0.31 1.21 -17.39
N ILE A 295 0.77 0.34 -16.47
CA ILE A 295 0.91 0.63 -15.04
C ILE A 295 2.40 0.87 -14.76
N PRO A 296 2.82 2.11 -14.43
CA PRO A 296 4.22 2.43 -14.09
C PRO A 296 4.79 1.61 -12.93
N ALA A 297 6.11 1.64 -12.77
CA ALA A 297 6.80 1.07 -11.62
C ALA A 297 6.18 1.58 -10.29
N GLY A 298 5.78 0.65 -9.42
CA GLY A 298 5.18 0.92 -8.11
C GLY A 298 3.77 1.56 -8.11
N ALA A 299 3.18 1.78 -9.28
CA ALA A 299 1.86 2.40 -9.41
C ALA A 299 0.70 1.38 -9.45
N GLN A 300 -0.52 1.90 -9.40
CA GLN A 300 -1.78 1.16 -9.46
C GLN A 300 -2.61 1.62 -10.66
N ALA A 301 -3.44 0.74 -11.20
CA ALA A 301 -4.49 1.05 -12.14
C ALA A 301 -5.84 0.50 -11.65
N TYR A 302 -6.88 1.33 -11.73
CA TYR A 302 -8.26 0.92 -11.53
C TYR A 302 -8.94 0.90 -12.89
N SER A 303 -9.76 -0.13 -13.15
CA SER A 303 -10.70 -0.08 -14.26
C SER A 303 -11.73 1.03 -14.04
N ASP A 304 -12.34 1.47 -15.14
CA ASP A 304 -13.55 2.27 -15.09
C ASP A 304 -14.70 1.46 -14.45
N PRO A 305 -15.71 2.13 -13.87
CA PRO A 305 -16.90 1.47 -13.35
C PRO A 305 -17.69 0.75 -14.45
N LEU A 306 -17.82 -0.57 -14.34
CA LEU A 306 -18.59 -1.41 -15.26
C LEU A 306 -19.92 -1.81 -14.62
N ALA A 307 -21.04 -1.60 -15.32
CA ALA A 307 -22.33 -2.17 -14.93
C ALA A 307 -22.31 -3.70 -15.13
N PHE A 308 -22.35 -4.43 -14.03
CA PHE A 308 -22.15 -5.89 -13.98
C PHE A 308 -22.65 -6.39 -12.62
N GLU A 309 -23.57 -7.35 -12.62
CA GLU A 309 -24.06 -7.95 -11.37
C GLU A 309 -22.99 -8.87 -10.78
N VAL A 310 -22.40 -8.46 -9.65
CA VAL A 310 -21.51 -9.29 -8.85
C VAL A 310 -22.34 -10.04 -7.81
N PRO A 311 -22.42 -11.38 -7.86
CA PRO A 311 -23.11 -12.17 -6.84
C PRO A 311 -22.35 -12.14 -5.51
N ALA A 312 -23.04 -11.96 -4.39
CA ALA A 312 -22.44 -12.05 -3.06
C ALA A 312 -22.11 -13.53 -2.72
N GLY A 313 -20.90 -13.83 -2.27
CA GLY A 313 -20.45 -15.21 -2.05
C GLY A 313 -20.21 -16.01 -3.34
N GLY A 314 -20.12 -15.34 -4.49
CA GLY A 314 -19.81 -15.97 -5.77
C GLY A 314 -18.31 -16.06 -6.06
N ASN A 315 -17.99 -16.70 -7.19
CA ASN A 315 -16.65 -16.70 -7.76
C ASN A 315 -16.66 -15.91 -9.08
N LEU A 316 -15.77 -14.93 -9.19
CA LEU A 316 -15.51 -14.21 -10.44
C LEU A 316 -14.28 -14.77 -11.14
N LEU A 317 -14.27 -14.61 -12.46
CA LEU A 317 -13.10 -14.74 -13.33
C LEU A 317 -12.68 -13.33 -13.74
N VAL A 318 -11.52 -12.87 -13.28
CA VAL A 318 -10.89 -11.65 -13.77
C VAL A 318 -9.80 -12.07 -14.75
N SER A 319 -10.00 -11.79 -16.05
CA SER A 319 -9.02 -12.15 -17.07
C SER A 319 -8.29 -10.90 -17.56
N PHE A 320 -7.00 -10.99 -17.81
CA PHE A 320 -6.22 -9.89 -18.39
C PHE A 320 -5.08 -10.41 -19.27
N HIS A 321 -4.84 -9.69 -20.37
CA HIS A 321 -3.81 -10.01 -21.35
C HIS A 321 -2.50 -9.26 -21.07
N LEU A 322 -1.39 -9.99 -21.10
CA LEU A 322 -0.02 -9.50 -21.04
C LEU A 322 0.62 -9.65 -22.42
N PRO A 323 0.62 -8.61 -23.28
CA PRO A 323 1.19 -8.68 -24.63
C PRO A 323 2.72 -8.77 -24.66
N GLY A 324 3.40 -8.36 -23.59
CA GLY A 324 4.85 -8.42 -23.46
C GLY A 324 5.34 -9.77 -22.91
N THR A 325 6.66 -9.87 -22.66
CA THR A 325 7.22 -10.99 -21.88
C THR A 325 7.39 -10.59 -20.43
N VAL A 326 6.65 -11.25 -19.54
CA VAL A 326 6.77 -11.09 -18.07
C VAL A 326 7.54 -12.27 -17.48
N ARG A 327 8.64 -11.97 -16.77
CA ARG A 327 9.53 -12.95 -16.10
C ARG A 327 9.58 -12.85 -14.58
N ALA A 328 9.07 -11.74 -14.04
CA ALA A 328 8.86 -11.51 -12.62
C ALA A 328 7.62 -10.62 -12.50
N ALA A 329 6.80 -10.85 -11.47
CA ALA A 329 5.55 -10.12 -11.29
C ALA A 329 5.30 -9.83 -9.81
N PRO A 330 4.83 -8.61 -9.47
CA PRO A 330 4.22 -8.35 -8.17
C PRO A 330 3.07 -9.33 -7.96
N LEU A 331 3.11 -10.13 -6.90
CA LEU A 331 2.06 -11.11 -6.64
C LEU A 331 1.77 -11.37 -5.17
N HIS A 332 0.56 -11.87 -4.94
CA HIS A 332 0.16 -12.57 -3.74
C HIS A 332 0.39 -14.08 -3.92
N ARG A 333 1.21 -14.72 -3.06
CA ARG A 333 1.70 -16.09 -3.30
C ARG A 333 0.70 -17.19 -2.92
N LEU A 334 -0.01 -17.06 -1.81
CA LEU A 334 -0.78 -18.16 -1.21
C LEU A 334 -2.29 -18.00 -1.49
N ALA A 335 -2.69 -18.02 -2.77
CA ALA A 335 -4.08 -17.73 -3.11
C ALA A 335 -5.10 -18.75 -2.56
N VAL A 336 -4.68 -19.96 -2.17
CA VAL A 336 -5.52 -21.12 -1.80
C VAL A 336 -6.68 -21.37 -2.79
N GLN A 337 -6.46 -20.95 -4.03
CA GLN A 337 -7.46 -20.86 -5.09
C GLN A 337 -6.72 -21.08 -6.41
N ARG A 338 -7.17 -22.06 -7.20
CA ARG A 338 -6.69 -22.29 -8.55
C ARG A 338 -7.13 -21.14 -9.45
N SER A 339 -6.17 -20.64 -10.21
CA SER A 339 -6.30 -19.66 -11.29
C SER A 339 -5.54 -20.18 -12.51
N TYR A 340 -5.64 -19.52 -13.66
CA TYR A 340 -5.24 -20.09 -14.94
C TYR A 340 -4.38 -19.16 -15.79
N VAL A 341 -3.55 -19.75 -16.65
CA VAL A 341 -2.75 -19.07 -17.68
C VAL A 341 -3.06 -19.73 -19.02
N SER A 342 -3.19 -18.92 -20.06
CA SER A 342 -3.53 -19.40 -21.40
C SER A 342 -2.34 -19.98 -22.18
N GLU A 343 -2.65 -20.53 -23.35
CA GLU A 343 -1.75 -20.61 -24.50
C GLU A 343 -1.39 -19.19 -25.03
N PRO A 344 -0.50 -19.04 -26.03
CA PRO A 344 -0.13 -17.73 -26.56
C PRO A 344 -1.31 -16.95 -27.14
N GLY A 345 -1.48 -15.69 -26.71
CA GLY A 345 -2.46 -14.76 -27.28
C GLY A 345 -3.36 -14.07 -26.25
N ASP A 346 -4.27 -13.22 -26.76
CA ASP A 346 -5.35 -12.62 -25.98
C ASP A 346 -6.61 -13.50 -26.01
N HIS A 347 -6.81 -14.22 -24.92
CA HIS A 347 -7.97 -15.06 -24.64
C HIS A 347 -8.89 -14.45 -23.58
N ALA A 348 -8.77 -13.15 -23.25
CA ALA A 348 -9.50 -12.56 -22.14
C ALA A 348 -11.03 -12.64 -22.34
N ALA A 349 -11.50 -12.61 -23.59
CA ALA A 349 -12.91 -12.76 -23.97
C ALA A 349 -13.41 -14.22 -24.02
N ASP A 350 -12.55 -15.23 -23.93
CA ASP A 350 -12.94 -16.62 -24.15
C ASP A 350 -13.77 -17.17 -22.98
N GLY A 351 -15.07 -17.37 -23.18
CA GLY A 351 -15.92 -17.98 -22.14
C GLY A 351 -15.56 -19.44 -21.81
N SER A 352 -14.88 -20.12 -22.74
CA SER A 352 -14.44 -21.52 -22.61
C SER A 352 -13.21 -21.66 -21.69
N ALA A 353 -12.98 -22.88 -21.21
CA ALA A 353 -11.73 -23.26 -20.54
C ALA A 353 -10.62 -23.70 -21.50
N ALA A 354 -10.91 -23.90 -22.80
CA ALA A 354 -10.01 -24.57 -23.74
C ALA A 354 -8.62 -23.93 -23.88
N ALA A 355 -8.54 -22.61 -24.00
CA ALA A 355 -7.28 -21.87 -24.12
C ALA A 355 -6.45 -21.87 -22.82
N TYR A 356 -7.03 -22.24 -21.68
CA TYR A 356 -6.42 -22.12 -20.34
C TYR A 356 -5.64 -23.37 -19.95
N THR A 357 -4.51 -23.58 -20.61
CA THR A 357 -3.70 -24.80 -20.55
C THR A 357 -2.89 -25.00 -19.27
N SER A 358 -2.76 -23.99 -18.40
CA SER A 358 -1.92 -24.06 -17.20
C SER A 358 -2.63 -23.50 -15.96
N VAL A 359 -2.30 -24.08 -14.79
CA VAL A 359 -2.87 -23.71 -13.49
C VAL A 359 -1.81 -23.04 -12.62
N ILE A 360 -2.20 -21.98 -11.91
CA ILE A 360 -1.42 -21.31 -10.87
C ILE A 360 -2.25 -21.21 -9.58
N THR A 361 -1.60 -21.06 -8.43
CA THR A 361 -2.24 -20.88 -7.11
C THR A 361 -1.79 -19.58 -6.44
N SER A 362 -1.60 -18.54 -7.25
CA SER A 362 -1.19 -17.19 -6.85
C SER A 362 -2.02 -16.15 -7.61
N TRP A 363 -2.06 -14.92 -7.10
CA TRP A 363 -2.68 -13.77 -7.77
C TRP A 363 -1.60 -12.74 -8.12
N PRO A 364 -1.05 -12.78 -9.35
CA PRO A 364 -0.17 -11.75 -9.86
C PRO A 364 -0.95 -10.52 -10.32
N LEU A 365 -0.41 -9.33 -10.02
CA LEU A 365 -0.90 -7.98 -10.34
C LEU A 365 -2.29 -7.60 -9.78
N LEU A 366 -3.26 -8.52 -9.76
CA LEU A 366 -4.61 -8.28 -9.26
C LEU A 366 -4.60 -8.12 -7.73
N ALA A 367 -4.98 -6.94 -7.25
CA ALA A 367 -4.89 -6.55 -5.85
C ALA A 367 -6.23 -6.13 -5.21
N GLY A 368 -7.31 -5.98 -5.99
CA GLY A 368 -8.63 -5.67 -5.45
C GLY A 368 -9.77 -5.76 -6.45
N VAL A 369 -10.97 -6.05 -5.94
CA VAL A 369 -12.25 -5.97 -6.66
C VAL A 369 -13.26 -5.28 -5.76
N ASP A 370 -13.88 -4.22 -6.29
CA ASP A 370 -14.89 -3.43 -5.58
C ASP A 370 -16.26 -3.56 -6.25
N VAL A 371 -17.32 -3.59 -5.44
CA VAL A 371 -18.72 -3.55 -5.89
C VAL A 371 -19.37 -2.21 -5.56
N GLY A 372 -20.32 -1.78 -6.40
CA GLY A 372 -21.04 -0.53 -6.19
C GLY A 372 -22.00 -0.58 -5.00
N GLY A 373 -22.00 0.49 -4.20
CA GLY A 373 -22.84 0.61 -3.00
C GLY A 373 -22.26 -0.14 -1.80
N GLY A 374 -23.15 -0.67 -0.96
CA GLY A 374 -22.81 -1.36 0.29
C GLY A 374 -22.34 -0.42 1.42
N PRO A 375 -22.22 -0.93 2.65
CA PRO A 375 -21.89 -0.13 3.83
C PRO A 375 -20.38 0.17 4.00
N GLY A 376 -19.51 -0.53 3.27
CA GLY A 376 -18.05 -0.49 3.40
C GLY A 376 -17.46 -1.87 3.65
N SER A 377 -16.23 -1.93 4.14
CA SER A 377 -15.48 -3.17 4.33
C SER A 377 -14.81 -3.30 5.70
N VAL A 378 -14.61 -4.56 6.11
CA VAL A 378 -13.71 -4.97 7.19
C VAL A 378 -12.44 -5.51 6.55
N VAL A 379 -11.28 -5.03 7.01
CA VAL A 379 -9.97 -5.52 6.58
C VAL A 379 -9.45 -6.52 7.60
N LEU A 380 -9.07 -7.71 7.16
CA LEU A 380 -8.44 -8.73 7.99
C LEU A 380 -6.96 -8.74 7.66
N PHE A 381 -6.14 -8.25 8.57
CA PHE A 381 -4.75 -7.88 8.35
C PHE A 381 -3.84 -8.78 9.19
N GLY A 382 -2.94 -9.53 8.55
CA GLY A 382 -2.10 -10.47 9.29
C GLY A 382 -1.19 -11.35 8.45
N ASP A 383 -0.83 -12.50 9.02
CA ASP A 383 0.11 -13.46 8.45
C ASP A 383 -0.57 -14.65 7.72
N SER A 384 0.11 -15.81 7.65
CA SER A 384 -0.35 -17.04 7.00
C SER A 384 -1.68 -17.57 7.52
N ILE A 385 -2.03 -17.34 8.79
CA ILE A 385 -3.30 -17.82 9.35
C ILE A 385 -4.46 -16.97 8.78
N THR A 386 -4.23 -15.68 8.56
CA THR A 386 -5.20 -14.78 7.90
C THR A 386 -5.23 -14.98 6.39
N ASP A 387 -4.07 -15.21 5.79
CA ASP A 387 -3.92 -15.60 4.38
C ASP A 387 -4.75 -16.86 4.08
N GLY A 388 -4.70 -17.82 5.01
CA GLY A 388 -5.52 -19.03 5.02
C GLY A 388 -4.75 -20.30 4.70
N ASP A 389 -3.47 -20.38 5.09
CA ASP A 389 -2.67 -21.60 5.00
C ASP A 389 -3.42 -22.79 5.63
N LYS A 390 -3.20 -23.98 5.08
CA LYS A 390 -3.90 -25.24 5.41
C LYS A 390 -5.41 -25.29 5.18
N SER A 391 -6.05 -24.21 4.69
CA SER A 391 -7.40 -24.33 4.18
C SER A 391 -7.44 -25.21 2.92
N THR A 392 -8.53 -25.96 2.73
CA THR A 392 -8.74 -26.77 1.51
C THR A 392 -8.71 -25.90 0.26
N LEU A 393 -7.79 -26.23 -0.67
CA LEU A 393 -7.65 -25.58 -1.98
C LEU A 393 -8.97 -25.56 -2.77
N ASP A 394 -9.35 -24.41 -3.30
CA ASP A 394 -10.66 -24.10 -3.94
C ASP A 394 -11.88 -24.21 -3.01
N GLY A 395 -11.71 -24.58 -1.74
CA GLY A 395 -12.80 -24.78 -0.79
C GLY A 395 -13.44 -23.48 -0.29
N ASN A 396 -12.72 -22.35 -0.35
CA ASN A 396 -13.12 -21.06 0.23
C ASN A 396 -13.53 -21.20 1.72
N ARG A 397 -12.69 -21.92 2.49
CA ARG A 397 -12.86 -22.24 3.92
C ARG A 397 -11.89 -21.48 4.83
N ARG A 398 -11.18 -20.49 4.28
CA ARG A 398 -10.34 -19.58 5.06
C ARG A 398 -11.24 -18.80 6.01
N TRP A 399 -10.74 -18.46 7.21
CA TRP A 399 -11.56 -17.75 8.18
C TRP A 399 -12.15 -16.40 7.66
N PRO A 400 -11.50 -15.65 6.73
CA PRO A 400 -12.12 -14.53 6.03
C PRO A 400 -13.36 -14.88 5.19
N ASP A 401 -13.35 -16.01 4.48
CA ASP A 401 -14.47 -16.45 3.63
C ASP A 401 -15.66 -16.87 4.50
N VAL A 402 -15.38 -17.58 5.60
CA VAL A 402 -16.40 -17.98 6.58
C VAL A 402 -16.99 -16.74 7.27
N LEU A 403 -16.16 -15.78 7.71
CA LEU A 403 -16.67 -14.51 8.26
C LEU A 403 -17.53 -13.74 7.26
N ALA A 404 -17.14 -13.72 5.98
CA ALA A 404 -17.94 -13.11 4.92
C ALA A 404 -19.30 -13.83 4.75
N ALA A 405 -19.34 -15.17 4.84
CA ALA A 405 -20.58 -15.92 4.82
C ALA A 405 -21.49 -15.59 6.02
N ARG A 406 -20.92 -15.50 7.23
CA ARG A 406 -21.65 -15.08 8.44
C ARG A 406 -22.23 -13.68 8.29
N LEU A 407 -21.43 -12.71 7.85
CA LEU A 407 -21.87 -11.33 7.59
C LEU A 407 -22.98 -11.23 6.54
N ARG A 408 -22.96 -12.08 5.49
CA ARG A 408 -24.06 -12.18 4.51
C ARG A 408 -25.33 -12.80 5.10
N GLY A 409 -25.19 -13.86 5.91
CA GLY A 409 -26.30 -14.68 6.42
C GLY A 409 -27.15 -14.03 7.53
N GLN A 410 -26.77 -12.84 7.98
CA GLN A 410 -27.38 -12.15 9.13
C GLN A 410 -28.01 -10.79 8.76
N ALA A 411 -28.65 -10.15 9.74
CA ALA A 411 -29.29 -8.83 9.62
C ALA A 411 -29.10 -7.91 10.87
N ALA A 412 -28.31 -8.33 11.85
CA ALA A 412 -28.03 -7.57 13.08
C ALA A 412 -27.00 -6.45 12.88
N VAL A 413 -26.10 -6.57 11.89
CA VAL A 413 -25.07 -5.58 11.55
C VAL A 413 -25.00 -5.32 10.04
N PRO A 414 -24.43 -4.19 9.59
CA PRO A 414 -24.12 -3.95 8.19
C PRO A 414 -23.39 -5.12 7.53
N ARG A 415 -23.85 -5.51 6.34
CA ARG A 415 -23.22 -6.56 5.51
C ARG A 415 -21.97 -6.00 4.83
N TYR A 416 -20.93 -5.78 5.61
CA TYR A 416 -19.63 -5.32 5.11
C TYR A 416 -19.01 -6.34 4.15
N GLY A 417 -18.27 -5.85 3.16
CA GLY A 417 -17.30 -6.68 2.46
C GLY A 417 -16.15 -7.06 3.39
N VAL A 418 -15.51 -8.19 3.12
CA VAL A 418 -14.35 -8.69 3.87
C VAL A 418 -13.16 -8.72 2.93
N LEU A 419 -12.06 -8.10 3.34
CA LEU A 419 -10.82 -7.97 2.58
C LEU A 419 -9.72 -8.75 3.29
N ASN A 420 -9.25 -9.84 2.67
CA ASN A 420 -8.10 -10.59 3.17
C ASN A 420 -6.80 -9.86 2.81
N GLN A 421 -6.04 -9.47 3.83
CA GLN A 421 -4.72 -8.84 3.69
C GLN A 421 -3.67 -9.64 4.47
N GLY A 422 -3.87 -10.96 4.53
CA GLY A 422 -2.89 -11.94 4.93
C GLY A 422 -1.69 -11.97 3.99
N ILE A 423 -0.50 -12.17 4.55
CA ILE A 423 0.70 -12.57 3.81
C ILE A 423 1.40 -13.70 4.58
N SER A 424 1.51 -14.87 3.96
CA SER A 424 2.18 -16.04 4.52
C SER A 424 3.62 -15.74 4.98
N GLY A 425 3.85 -15.86 6.30
CA GLY A 425 5.15 -15.59 6.94
C GLY A 425 5.41 -14.13 7.34
N ASN A 426 4.45 -13.23 7.17
CA ASN A 426 4.58 -11.81 7.51
C ASN A 426 4.78 -11.58 9.01
N ARG A 427 5.31 -10.41 9.33
CA ARG A 427 5.72 -9.99 10.67
C ARG A 427 5.24 -8.58 10.95
N VAL A 428 4.92 -8.31 12.21
CA VAL A 428 4.54 -6.97 12.68
C VAL A 428 5.65 -5.96 12.45
N VAL A 429 6.89 -6.28 12.87
CA VAL A 429 7.98 -5.27 13.01
C VAL A 429 9.20 -5.46 12.10
N THR A 430 9.26 -6.51 11.28
CA THR A 430 10.46 -6.80 10.47
C THR A 430 10.11 -7.11 9.02
N ASP A 431 10.65 -6.33 8.09
CA ASP A 431 10.52 -6.58 6.66
C ASP A 431 11.20 -7.91 6.27
N ARG A 432 10.55 -8.66 5.37
CA ARG A 432 11.09 -9.87 4.74
C ARG A 432 11.42 -9.66 3.27
N TYR A 433 10.63 -8.83 2.58
CA TYR A 433 10.95 -8.35 1.23
C TYR A 433 11.85 -7.11 1.33
N PRO A 434 13.10 -7.16 0.79
CA PRO A 434 14.06 -6.05 0.95
C PRO A 434 13.66 -4.79 0.17
N GLY A 435 12.83 -4.93 -0.87
CA GLY A 435 12.28 -3.81 -1.62
C GLY A 435 12.69 -3.74 -3.09
N ASP A 436 13.71 -4.48 -3.52
CA ASP A 436 14.22 -4.47 -4.88
C ASP A 436 14.46 -5.88 -5.46
N GLY A 437 14.74 -5.90 -6.77
CA GLY A 437 15.06 -7.11 -7.52
C GLY A 437 13.94 -8.17 -7.52
N VAL A 438 14.34 -9.36 -7.98
CA VAL A 438 13.51 -10.56 -7.95
C VAL A 438 13.77 -11.32 -6.66
N SER A 439 12.75 -11.47 -5.81
CA SER A 439 12.90 -12.10 -4.49
C SER A 439 12.26 -13.48 -4.42
N THR A 440 12.97 -14.44 -3.84
CA THR A 440 12.40 -15.73 -3.42
C THR A 440 11.64 -15.62 -2.09
N ASP A 441 11.98 -14.64 -1.24
CA ASP A 441 11.15 -14.32 -0.07
C ASP A 441 9.92 -13.52 -0.51
N THR A 442 8.75 -14.02 -0.11
CA THR A 442 7.43 -13.47 -0.42
C THR A 442 6.59 -13.23 0.84
N ALA A 443 7.22 -13.29 2.02
CA ALA A 443 6.62 -12.94 3.30
C ALA A 443 6.45 -11.42 3.49
N GLY A 444 6.80 -10.62 2.47
CA GLY A 444 6.41 -9.22 2.36
C GLY A 444 7.20 -8.24 3.20
N VAL A 445 6.85 -6.98 3.02
CA VAL A 445 7.21 -5.90 3.95
C VAL A 445 6.37 -6.06 5.23
N SER A 446 6.87 -5.58 6.36
CA SER A 446 6.24 -5.68 7.68
C SER A 446 4.84 -5.06 7.72
N ALA A 447 4.04 -5.49 8.69
CA ALA A 447 2.71 -4.94 8.96
C ALA A 447 2.76 -3.40 9.11
N LEU A 448 3.71 -2.89 9.90
CA LEU A 448 3.95 -1.44 10.07
C LEU A 448 4.17 -0.71 8.74
N HIS A 449 5.03 -1.25 7.88
CA HIS A 449 5.40 -0.63 6.61
C HIS A 449 4.29 -0.73 5.55
N ARG A 450 3.46 -1.79 5.56
CA ARG A 450 2.38 -1.96 4.58
C ARG A 450 1.02 -1.44 5.00
N PHE A 451 0.81 -1.07 6.27
CA PHE A 451 -0.51 -0.70 6.80
C PHE A 451 -1.26 0.36 5.98
N ASP A 452 -0.59 1.39 5.44
CA ASP A 452 -1.29 2.37 4.58
C ASP A 452 -1.69 1.80 3.21
N ARG A 453 -0.88 0.91 2.62
CA ARG A 453 -1.18 0.23 1.36
C ARG A 453 -2.32 -0.78 1.55
N ASP A 454 -2.21 -1.65 2.56
CA ASP A 454 -3.04 -2.85 2.70
C ASP A 454 -4.26 -2.64 3.59
N VAL A 455 -4.31 -1.60 4.43
CA VAL A 455 -5.47 -1.28 5.27
C VAL A 455 -6.06 0.08 4.92
N LEU A 456 -5.27 1.15 5.09
CA LEU A 456 -5.82 2.51 5.04
C LEU A 456 -6.24 2.95 3.63
N ALA A 457 -5.59 2.46 2.58
CA ALA A 457 -5.94 2.71 1.18
C ALA A 457 -7.03 1.77 0.62
N GLN A 458 -7.59 0.86 1.43
CA GLN A 458 -8.59 -0.09 0.95
C GLN A 458 -10.00 0.52 0.84
N THR A 459 -10.75 0.05 -0.15
CA THR A 459 -12.05 0.60 -0.53
C THR A 459 -13.06 0.55 0.61
N SER A 460 -13.39 1.74 1.11
CA SER A 460 -14.39 1.97 2.16
C SER A 460 -14.16 1.16 3.43
N ALA A 461 -12.89 0.96 3.82
CA ALA A 461 -12.56 0.39 5.12
C ALA A 461 -13.29 1.12 6.26
N ARG A 462 -13.82 0.33 7.20
CA ARG A 462 -14.48 0.80 8.43
C ARG A 462 -13.77 0.26 9.66
N THR A 463 -13.39 -1.01 9.57
CA THR A 463 -12.82 -1.77 10.67
C THR A 463 -11.62 -2.54 10.16
N VAL A 464 -10.56 -2.64 10.97
CA VAL A 464 -9.45 -3.57 10.76
C VAL A 464 -9.39 -4.55 11.92
N VAL A 465 -9.15 -5.82 11.61
CA VAL A 465 -8.75 -6.84 12.58
C VAL A 465 -7.28 -7.14 12.32
N VAL A 466 -6.42 -6.88 13.30
CA VAL A 466 -4.99 -7.20 13.25
C VAL A 466 -4.78 -8.57 13.90
N PHE A 467 -4.23 -9.54 13.16
CA PHE A 467 -4.00 -10.90 13.63
C PHE A 467 -2.63 -11.40 13.13
N GLU A 468 -1.60 -11.08 13.90
CA GLU A 468 -0.20 -11.25 13.53
C GLU A 468 0.70 -11.30 14.78
N GLY A 469 1.95 -11.72 14.61
CA GLY A 469 2.97 -11.71 15.67
C GLY A 469 3.60 -13.08 15.95
N VAL A 470 2.98 -14.18 15.50
CA VAL A 470 3.53 -15.54 15.71
C VAL A 470 4.88 -15.73 15.00
N ASN A 471 5.04 -15.10 13.84
CA ASN A 471 6.29 -15.14 13.08
C ASN A 471 7.36 -14.23 13.69
N ASP A 472 7.01 -13.09 14.29
CA ASP A 472 7.96 -12.23 14.98
C ASP A 472 8.64 -13.00 16.13
N VAL A 473 7.86 -13.58 17.04
CA VAL A 473 8.40 -14.32 18.20
C VAL A 473 9.12 -15.62 17.80
N ARG A 474 8.59 -16.38 16.84
CA ARG A 474 9.25 -17.60 16.31
C ARG A 474 10.56 -17.31 15.55
N TRP A 475 10.83 -16.05 15.23
CA TRP A 475 12.08 -15.60 14.63
C TRP A 475 12.89 -14.66 15.55
N GLY A 476 12.61 -14.66 16.85
CA GLY A 476 13.45 -14.05 17.88
C GLY A 476 13.16 -12.59 18.23
N ALA A 477 12.06 -12.01 17.75
CA ALA A 477 11.60 -10.72 18.28
C ALA A 477 11.04 -10.91 19.69
N LEU A 478 11.32 -9.96 20.58
CA LEU A 478 10.74 -9.90 21.92
C LEU A 478 9.28 -9.46 21.84
N GLY A 479 8.43 -9.97 22.74
CA GLY A 479 7.01 -9.61 22.80
C GLY A 479 6.80 -8.11 22.97
N GLN A 480 7.69 -7.40 23.68
CA GLN A 480 7.65 -5.94 23.79
C GLN A 480 7.84 -5.20 22.45
N GLN A 481 8.63 -5.75 21.52
CA GLN A 481 8.77 -5.17 20.18
C GLN A 481 7.48 -5.36 19.37
N VAL A 482 6.89 -6.56 19.44
CA VAL A 482 5.59 -6.87 18.81
C VAL A 482 4.49 -5.97 19.37
N ILE A 483 4.41 -5.82 20.69
CA ILE A 483 3.48 -4.91 21.40
C ILE A 483 3.63 -3.47 20.90
N ALA A 484 4.85 -2.96 20.78
CA ALA A 484 5.09 -1.60 20.30
C ALA A 484 4.59 -1.41 18.85
N GLY A 485 4.83 -2.38 17.96
CA GLY A 485 4.32 -2.35 16.59
C GLY A 485 2.79 -2.45 16.53
N LEU A 486 2.19 -3.34 17.31
CA LEU A 486 0.73 -3.50 17.41
C LEU A 486 0.04 -2.24 17.92
N ARG A 487 0.65 -1.53 18.89
CA ARG A 487 0.20 -0.20 19.35
C ARG A 487 0.20 0.83 18.22
N GLU A 488 1.30 0.94 17.46
CA GLU A 488 1.39 1.92 16.38
C GLU A 488 0.34 1.67 15.28
N LEU A 489 0.05 0.39 14.95
CA LEU A 489 -1.03 0.03 14.04
C LEU A 489 -2.40 0.51 14.56
N ALA A 490 -2.66 0.36 15.87
CA ALA A 490 -3.90 0.83 16.49
C ALA A 490 -4.01 2.36 16.46
N GLU A 491 -2.96 3.08 16.83
CA GLU A 491 -2.91 4.54 16.77
C GLU A 491 -3.13 5.05 15.34
N ARG A 492 -2.44 4.48 14.34
CA ARG A 492 -2.58 4.85 12.92
C ARG A 492 -3.97 4.53 12.37
N GLY A 493 -4.58 3.42 12.80
CA GLY A 493 -5.95 3.05 12.44
C GLY A 493 -6.96 4.04 13.01
N ARG A 494 -6.89 4.32 14.33
CA ARG A 494 -7.73 5.30 15.04
C ARG A 494 -7.52 6.73 14.51
N ALA A 495 -6.32 7.09 14.06
CA ALA A 495 -6.05 8.40 13.43
C ALA A 495 -6.71 8.58 12.04
N ARG A 496 -6.97 7.49 11.31
CA ARG A 496 -7.86 7.48 10.12
C ARG A 496 -9.33 7.22 10.50
N GLY A 497 -9.60 7.02 11.79
CA GLY A 497 -10.88 6.71 12.42
C GLY A 497 -11.44 5.33 12.06
N LEU A 498 -10.59 4.39 11.65
CA LEU A 498 -10.99 2.99 11.60
C LEU A 498 -11.22 2.50 13.03
N ARG A 499 -12.20 1.61 13.19
CA ARG A 499 -12.28 0.75 14.36
C ARG A 499 -11.18 -0.31 14.26
N VAL A 500 -10.37 -0.48 15.29
CA VAL A 500 -9.21 -1.39 15.29
C VAL A 500 -9.43 -2.47 16.35
N LEU A 501 -9.52 -3.72 15.89
CA LEU A 501 -9.52 -4.90 16.74
C LEU A 501 -8.17 -5.61 16.62
N ALA A 502 -7.78 -6.31 17.68
CA ALA A 502 -6.71 -7.31 17.64
C ALA A 502 -7.24 -8.71 17.93
N ALA A 503 -6.61 -9.71 17.33
CA ALA A 503 -6.80 -11.11 17.70
C ALA A 503 -5.58 -11.63 18.48
N THR A 504 -5.80 -12.47 19.49
CA THR A 504 -4.71 -13.12 20.23
C THR A 504 -3.99 -14.16 19.35
N ILE A 505 -2.67 -14.23 19.48
CA ILE A 505 -1.78 -15.11 18.73
C ILE A 505 -2.02 -16.56 19.15
N LEU A 506 -2.31 -17.45 18.21
CA LEU A 506 -2.62 -18.86 18.49
C LEU A 506 -1.47 -19.60 19.18
N PRO A 507 -1.75 -20.64 19.99
CA PRO A 507 -0.71 -21.51 20.53
C PRO A 507 0.06 -22.21 19.41
N CYS A 508 1.39 -22.33 19.57
CA CYS A 508 2.29 -22.93 18.56
C CYS A 508 3.08 -24.17 19.05
N GLY A 509 2.79 -24.64 20.27
CA GLY A 509 3.56 -25.66 20.96
C GLY A 509 3.55 -27.01 20.23
N GLY A 510 4.74 -27.47 19.85
CA GLY A 510 4.93 -28.64 18.99
C GLY A 510 5.55 -28.28 17.64
N GLU A 511 5.41 -27.03 17.18
CA GLU A 511 6.14 -26.53 16.02
C GLU A 511 7.62 -26.30 16.38
N ALA A 512 8.53 -26.63 15.47
CA ALA A 512 9.95 -26.73 15.74
C ALA A 512 10.65 -25.44 16.23
N ARG A 513 10.12 -24.25 15.91
CA ARG A 513 10.64 -22.96 16.42
C ARG A 513 9.90 -22.47 17.67
N CYS A 514 8.74 -23.02 17.99
CA CYS A 514 7.97 -22.66 19.17
C CYS A 514 8.53 -23.34 20.45
N THR A 515 9.66 -22.84 20.91
CA THR A 515 10.24 -23.23 22.21
C THR A 515 9.41 -22.64 23.36
N ALA A 516 9.63 -23.13 24.59
CA ALA A 516 8.97 -22.58 25.78
C ALA A 516 9.24 -21.07 25.98
N ALA A 517 10.41 -20.56 25.56
CA ALA A 517 10.69 -19.13 25.58
C ALA A 517 9.87 -18.35 24.55
N VAL A 518 9.71 -18.90 23.33
CA VAL A 518 8.86 -18.31 22.28
C VAL A 518 7.38 -18.30 22.69
N ASP A 519 6.90 -19.36 23.33
CA ASP A 519 5.53 -19.41 23.86
C ASP A 519 5.31 -18.46 25.04
N ALA A 520 6.35 -18.19 25.85
CA ALA A 520 6.30 -17.16 26.89
C ALA A 520 6.19 -15.75 26.30
N GLU A 521 7.00 -15.40 25.29
CA GLU A 521 6.90 -14.12 24.57
C GLU A 521 5.51 -13.96 23.91
N ARG A 522 5.03 -15.00 23.23
CA ARG A 522 3.67 -15.06 22.65
C ARG A 522 2.60 -14.81 23.71
N SER A 523 2.70 -15.49 24.84
CA SER A 523 1.73 -15.39 25.94
C SER A 523 1.73 -13.99 26.56
N ALA A 524 2.90 -13.34 26.68
CA ALA A 524 3.02 -11.96 27.13
C ALA A 524 2.36 -10.96 26.16
N VAL A 525 2.50 -11.16 24.84
CA VAL A 525 1.77 -10.36 23.83
C VAL A 525 0.26 -10.56 23.98
N ASN A 526 -0.20 -11.81 24.14
CA ASN A 526 -1.63 -12.11 24.30
C ASN A 526 -2.23 -11.51 25.57
N GLU A 527 -1.51 -11.55 26.69
CA GLU A 527 -1.98 -10.94 27.93
C GLU A 527 -2.10 -9.42 27.78
N TRP A 528 -1.15 -8.76 27.10
CA TRP A 528 -1.26 -7.35 26.76
C TRP A 528 -2.42 -7.06 25.80
N ILE A 529 -2.66 -7.90 24.77
CA ILE A 529 -3.83 -7.74 23.88
C ILE A 529 -5.14 -7.77 24.67
N ARG A 530 -5.28 -8.70 25.63
CA ARG A 530 -6.49 -8.86 26.45
C ARG A 530 -6.72 -7.70 27.44
N THR A 531 -5.65 -7.18 28.05
CA THR A 531 -5.74 -6.28 29.21
C THR A 531 -5.35 -4.83 28.93
N GLY A 532 -4.63 -4.56 27.84
CA GLY A 532 -3.99 -3.27 27.58
C GLY A 532 -4.91 -2.13 27.14
N GLY A 533 -6.13 -2.43 26.66
CA GLY A 533 -7.14 -1.41 26.30
C GLY A 533 -6.82 -0.54 25.07
N GLU A 534 -5.84 -0.95 24.24
CA GLU A 534 -5.33 -0.18 23.09
C GLU A 534 -6.16 -0.32 21.82
N PHE A 535 -6.94 -1.40 21.76
CA PHE A 535 -7.85 -1.78 20.68
C PHE A 535 -9.29 -1.51 21.07
N ASP A 536 -10.12 -1.17 20.08
CA ASP A 536 -11.55 -0.95 20.29
C ASP A 536 -12.33 -2.27 20.54
N GLY A 537 -11.66 -3.42 20.38
CA GLY A 537 -12.13 -4.76 20.76
C GLY A 537 -11.07 -5.85 20.57
N VAL A 538 -11.27 -6.99 21.22
CA VAL A 538 -10.34 -8.13 21.21
C VAL A 538 -11.08 -9.39 20.75
N LEU A 539 -10.43 -10.18 19.88
CA LEU A 539 -10.87 -11.51 19.47
C LEU A 539 -9.94 -12.54 20.12
N ASP A 540 -10.39 -13.27 21.15
CA ASP A 540 -9.52 -14.21 21.85
C ASP A 540 -9.40 -15.57 21.13
N PHE A 541 -8.81 -15.53 19.94
CA PHE A 541 -8.58 -16.68 19.07
C PHE A 541 -7.68 -17.76 19.71
N ASP A 542 -6.73 -17.38 20.58
CA ASP A 542 -5.98 -18.30 21.45
C ASP A 542 -6.93 -19.16 22.30
N ALA A 543 -7.88 -18.55 23.00
CA ALA A 543 -8.83 -19.26 23.85
C ALA A 543 -9.80 -20.15 23.05
N VAL A 544 -10.07 -19.82 21.78
CA VAL A 544 -10.96 -20.59 20.89
C VAL A 544 -10.35 -21.92 20.47
N VAL A 545 -9.04 -21.95 20.19
CA VAL A 545 -8.39 -23.13 19.59
C VAL A 545 -7.43 -23.89 20.50
N ARG A 546 -7.06 -23.34 21.66
CA ARG A 546 -6.11 -24.01 22.58
C ARG A 546 -6.65 -25.32 23.16
N ASP A 547 -5.77 -26.27 23.35
CA ASP A 547 -6.02 -27.49 24.11
C ASP A 547 -6.16 -27.14 25.60
N PRO A 548 -7.28 -27.44 26.28
CA PRO A 548 -7.47 -27.10 27.69
C PRO A 548 -6.56 -27.93 28.64
N GLU A 549 -6.11 -29.11 28.22
CA GLU A 549 -5.14 -29.92 28.97
C GLU A 549 -3.69 -29.50 28.67
N ARG A 550 -3.46 -28.86 27.53
CA ARG A 550 -2.13 -28.41 27.07
C ARG A 550 -2.18 -27.00 26.46
N PRO A 551 -2.35 -25.92 27.24
CA PRO A 551 -2.67 -24.59 26.71
C PRO A 551 -1.66 -23.95 25.75
N SER A 552 -0.42 -24.45 25.69
CA SER A 552 0.57 -24.05 24.69
C SER A 552 0.36 -24.69 23.31
N ARG A 553 -0.57 -25.65 23.18
CA ARG A 553 -0.90 -26.36 21.94
C ARG A 553 -2.29 -26.01 21.42
N MET A 554 -2.48 -26.16 20.12
CA MET A 554 -3.79 -26.18 19.50
C MET A 554 -4.50 -27.51 19.78
N LEU A 555 -5.81 -27.49 20.04
CA LEU A 555 -6.64 -28.68 20.23
C LEU A 555 -6.61 -29.53 18.93
N PRO A 556 -6.40 -30.87 19.00
CA PRO A 556 -6.16 -31.68 17.80
C PRO A 556 -7.25 -31.68 16.71
N VAL A 557 -8.48 -31.28 17.03
CA VAL A 557 -9.57 -31.13 16.04
C VAL A 557 -9.43 -29.86 15.18
N TYR A 558 -8.66 -28.87 15.66
CA TYR A 558 -8.41 -27.61 14.98
C TYR A 558 -7.04 -27.56 14.31
N ASP A 559 -6.05 -28.28 14.86
CA ASP A 559 -4.67 -28.36 14.33
C ASP A 559 -4.63 -28.99 12.93
N SER A 560 -3.88 -28.40 12.01
CA SER A 560 -3.60 -28.99 10.68
C SER A 560 -2.62 -30.18 10.73
N GLY A 561 -1.97 -30.39 11.88
CA GLY A 561 -0.89 -31.35 12.09
C GLY A 561 0.51 -30.73 11.98
N ASP A 562 0.62 -29.42 11.69
CA ASP A 562 1.91 -28.69 11.75
C ASP A 562 2.12 -27.90 13.04
N HIS A 563 1.15 -27.96 13.97
CA HIS A 563 1.19 -27.33 15.30
C HIS A 563 1.29 -25.79 15.28
N LEU A 564 0.96 -25.15 14.15
CA LEU A 564 1.01 -23.69 13.98
C LEU A 564 -0.24 -23.14 13.29
N HIS A 565 -0.66 -23.79 12.20
CA HIS A 565 -1.80 -23.37 11.39
C HIS A 565 -3.03 -24.23 11.71
N PRO A 566 -4.21 -23.63 11.91
CA PRO A 566 -5.44 -24.39 12.00
C PRO A 566 -5.82 -24.97 10.62
N GLY A 567 -6.36 -26.19 10.60
CA GLY A 567 -7.06 -26.72 9.42
C GLY A 567 -8.44 -26.07 9.24
N ASP A 568 -9.19 -26.51 8.23
CA ASP A 568 -10.54 -26.00 7.92
C ASP A 568 -11.47 -25.86 9.15
N ALA A 569 -11.45 -26.84 10.06
CA ALA A 569 -12.27 -26.83 11.27
C ALA A 569 -11.85 -25.73 12.27
N GLY A 570 -10.54 -25.51 12.43
CA GLY A 570 -10.01 -24.44 13.28
C GLY A 570 -10.24 -23.06 12.67
N LEU A 571 -10.04 -22.90 11.36
CA LEU A 571 -10.33 -21.66 10.64
C LEU A 571 -11.83 -21.30 10.71
N ALA A 572 -12.71 -22.29 10.63
CA ALA A 572 -14.14 -22.09 10.88
C ALA A 572 -14.43 -21.68 12.34
N ALA A 573 -13.80 -22.31 13.34
CA ALA A 573 -13.96 -21.93 14.74
C ALA A 573 -13.51 -20.49 15.03
N LEU A 574 -12.40 -20.04 14.43
CA LEU A 574 -11.96 -18.63 14.50
C LEU A 574 -13.03 -17.70 13.94
N ALA A 575 -13.57 -17.99 12.74
CA ALA A 575 -14.57 -17.16 12.11
C ALA A 575 -15.91 -17.13 12.88
N GLU A 576 -16.31 -18.25 13.47
CA GLU A 576 -17.55 -18.38 14.26
C GLU A 576 -17.48 -17.71 15.63
N SER A 577 -16.29 -17.63 16.24
CA SER A 577 -16.11 -16.96 17.54
C SER A 577 -16.23 -15.42 17.49
N VAL A 578 -16.12 -14.81 16.30
CA VAL A 578 -16.25 -13.36 16.14
C VAL A 578 -17.67 -12.88 16.47
N ASP A 579 -17.83 -12.02 17.48
CA ASP A 579 -19.06 -11.22 17.60
C ASP A 579 -19.09 -10.16 16.50
N LEU A 580 -20.04 -10.31 15.58
CA LEU A 580 -20.21 -9.41 14.44
C LEU A 580 -20.57 -7.98 14.87
N ARG A 581 -21.16 -7.77 16.06
CA ARG A 581 -21.39 -6.43 16.63
C ARG A 581 -20.08 -5.74 16.96
N GLY A 582 -19.11 -6.49 17.47
CA GLY A 582 -17.75 -6.03 17.73
C GLY A 582 -17.03 -5.51 16.48
N LEU A 583 -17.52 -5.77 15.26
CA LEU A 583 -16.97 -5.22 14.02
C LEU A 583 -17.52 -3.84 13.64
N VAL A 584 -18.56 -3.31 14.32
CA VAL A 584 -19.32 -2.14 13.83
C VAL A 584 -19.52 -0.99 14.81
N SER A 585 -19.46 -1.25 16.12
CA SER A 585 -19.70 -0.25 17.18
C SER A 585 -18.40 0.30 17.76
#